data_AF-W4QWF0-F1
#
_entry.id   AF-W4QWF0-F1
#
_cell.length_a   1.000
_cell.length_b   1.000
_cell.length_c   1.000
_cell.angle_alpha   90.00
_cell.angle_beta   90.00
_cell.angle_gamma   90.00
#
_symmetry.space_group_name_H-M   'P 1'
#
loop_
_entity.id
_entity.type
_entity.pdbx_description
1 polymer ?
#
loop_
_entity_poly.entity_id
_entity_poly.type
_entity_poly.pdbx_seq_one_letter_code
_entity_poly.pdbx_strand_id
1 'polypeptide(L)' 'MMKVAEKLGMKEEARIREARMVNDEYFDVIKMGILRKEWEELKIS' A
#
# COMPACT_ATOMS: atom_id res chain seq x y z
N MET A 1 -4.51 -5.96 5.69
CA MET A 1 -3.66 -4.79 5.39
C MET A 1 -4.06 -4.09 4.09
N MET A 2 -3.95 -4.71 2.90
CA MET A 2 -4.29 -4.04 1.62
C MET A 2 -5.69 -3.44 1.55
N LYS A 3 -6.74 -4.21 1.86
CA LYS A 3 -8.14 -3.70 1.87
C LYS A 3 -8.37 -2.52 2.82
N VAL A 4 -7.58 -2.41 3.89
CA VAL A 4 -7.66 -1.26 4.81
C VAL A 4 -6.99 -0.05 4.20
N ALA A 5 -5.81 -0.23 3.60
CA ALA A 5 -5.11 0.83 2.86
C ALA A 5 -5.97 1.38 1.70
N GLU A 6 -6.64 0.52 0.93
CA GLU A 6 -7.59 0.95 -0.11
C GLU A 6 -8.75 1.77 0.47
N LYS A 7 -9.35 1.32 1.57
CA LYS A 7 -10.42 2.06 2.26
C LYS A 7 -9.96 3.40 2.83
N LEU A 8 -8.67 3.54 3.13
CA LEU A 8 -8.05 4.80 3.56
C LEU A 8 -7.63 5.69 2.37
N GLY A 9 -7.95 5.29 1.14
CA GLY A 9 -7.64 6.06 -0.07
C GLY A 9 -6.22 5.87 -0.61
N MET A 10 -5.45 4.92 -0.08
CA MET A 10 -4.11 4.61 -0.59
C MET A 10 -4.17 3.79 -1.88
N LYS A 11 -3.18 3.98 -2.75
CA LYS A 11 -3.04 3.31 -4.05
C LYS A 11 -1.81 2.40 -4.08
N GLU A 12 -1.87 1.31 -4.83
CA GLU A 12 -0.69 0.47 -5.10
C GLU A 12 0.25 1.23 -6.05
N GLU A 13 1.48 1.48 -5.59
CA GLU A 13 2.51 2.20 -6.34
C GLU A 13 3.52 1.24 -6.98
N ALA A 14 3.77 0.10 -6.34
CA ALA A 14 4.67 -0.91 -6.86
C ALA A 14 4.41 -2.28 -6.24
N ARG A 15 4.74 -3.32 -7.01
CA ARG A 15 4.79 -4.71 -6.56
C ARG A 15 6.11 -5.33 -6.98
N ILE A 16 6.91 -5.70 -5.99
CA ILE A 16 8.24 -6.29 -6.20
C ILE A 16 8.13 -7.76 -5.82
N ARG A 17 8.36 -8.65 -6.80
CA ARG A 17 8.20 -10.10 -6.61
C ARG A 17 9.31 -10.67 -5.74
N GLU A 18 8.95 -11.61 -4.87
CA GLU A 18 9.89 -12.38 -4.02
C GLU A 18 10.87 -11.50 -3.21
N ALA A 19 10.46 -10.28 -2.87
CA ALA A 19 11.36 -9.27 -2.28
C ALA A 19 11.58 -9.44 -0.77
N ARG A 20 10.81 -10.31 -0.10
CA ARG A 20 10.98 -10.58 1.33
C ARG A 20 10.88 -12.08 1.60
N MET A 21 11.83 -12.61 2.37
CA MET A 21 11.78 -13.96 2.90
C MET A 21 11.24 -13.96 4.34
N VAL A 22 10.26 -14.83 4.63
CA VAL A 22 9.69 -15.04 5.97
C VAL A 22 9.50 -16.54 6.16
N ASN A 23 10.10 -17.12 7.21
CA ASN A 23 10.05 -18.57 7.48
C ASN A 23 10.40 -19.42 6.24
N ASP A 24 11.50 -19.08 5.58
CA ASP A 24 12.01 -19.76 4.36
C ASP A 24 11.08 -19.70 3.13
N GLU A 25 10.01 -18.90 3.17
CA GLU A 25 9.15 -18.61 2.02
C GLU A 25 9.35 -17.19 1.50
N TYR A 26 9.34 -17.03 0.17
CA TYR A 26 9.43 -15.72 -0.49
C TYR A 26 8.07 -15.12 -0.76
N PHE A 27 7.94 -13.82 -0.47
CA PHE A 27 6.72 -13.06 -0.64
C PHE A 27 6.95 -11.81 -1.47
N ASP A 28 5.94 -11.46 -2.25
CA ASP A 28 5.85 -10.18 -2.92
C ASP A 28 5.74 -9.04 -1.90
N VAL A 29 6.46 -7.96 -2.15
CA VAL A 29 6.32 -6.72 -1.39
C VAL A 29 5.50 -5.74 -2.21
N ILE A 30 4.42 -5.25 -1.60
CA ILE A 30 3.52 -4.25 -2.18
C ILE A 30 3.78 -2.91 -1.48
N LYS A 31 4.07 -1.89 -2.26
CA LYS A 31 4.16 -0.50 -1.79
C LYS A 31 2.83 0.18 -2.07
N MET A 32 2.23 0.76 -1.04
CA MET A 32 1.03 1.55 -1.15
C MET A 32 1.28 2.95 -0.58
N GLY A 33 0.76 3.96 -1.26
CA GLY A 33 0.96 5.36 -0.91
C GLY A 33 -0.29 6.20 -1.13
N ILE A 34 -0.30 7.38 -0.55
CA ILE A 34 -1.29 8.43 -0.81
C ILE A 34 -0.55 9.76 -0.85
N LEU A 35 -0.84 10.60 -1.83
CA LEU A 35 -0.25 11.92 -1.91
C LEU A 35 -0.89 12.83 -0.85
N ARG A 36 -0.12 13.81 -0.36
CA ARG A 36 -0.64 14.80 0.61
C ARG A 36 -1.93 15.47 0.13
N LYS A 37 -2.01 15.86 -1.15
CA LYS A 37 -3.22 16.49 -1.71
C LYS A 37 -4.46 15.58 -1.64
N GLU A 38 -4.29 14.29 -1.95
CA GLU A 38 -5.37 13.30 -1.90
C GLU A 38 -5.82 13.07 -0.45
N TRP A 39 -4.87 13.07 0.49
CA TRP A 39 -5.18 12.98 1.92
C TRP A 39 -5.94 14.21 2.45
N GLU A 40 -5.53 15.43 2.07
CA GLU A 40 -6.25 16.64 2.50
C GLU A 40 -7.66 16.73 1.87
N GLU A 41 -7.86 16.26 0.63
CA GLU A 41 -9.18 16.14 0.02
C GLU A 41 -10.12 15.22 0.81
N LEU A 42 -9.61 14.12 1.38
CA LEU A 42 -10.39 13.18 2.20
C LEU A 42 -10.80 13.75 3.56
N LYS A 43 -10.06 14.72 4.13
CA LYS A 43 -10.43 15.33 5.42
C LYS A 43 -11.61 16.30 5.32
N ILE A 44 -11.91 16.76 4.11
CA ILE A 44 -12.90 17.81 3.87
C ILE A 44 -14.32 17.23 3.66
N SER A 45 -14.50 15.89 3.74
CA SER A 45 -15.80 15.20 3.64
C SER A 45 -16.46 14.90 4.97
#